data_AF-A0A1E1W0L2-F1
#
_entry.id   AF-A0A1E1W0L2-F1
#
_cell.length_a   1.000
_cell.length_b   1.000
_cell.length_c   1.000
_cell.angle_alpha   90.00
_cell.angle_beta   90.00
_cell.angle_gamma   90.00
#
_symmetry.space_group_name_H-M   'P 1'
#
loop_
_entity.id
_entity.type
_entity.pdbx_description
1 polymer ?
#
loop_
_entity_poly.entity_id
_entity_poly.type
_entity_poly.pdbx_seq_one_letter_code
_entity_poly.pdbx_strand_id
1 'polypeptide(L)'
;TPDKRTKMLVDQFLTLYFSLYDTPGRKRIEMFYDPDCFWTLAINFREIQSESLKSYENLSRNLLSPKKGGNKKQYKRRDSIRGIMCNLPTSEHDPTTFTVDVINHDKRCLVLVVDGVFREVDNDTNPTKYFHFRRTFVFEGSNKNNVTEYLIKNDMFYLTFATQEMIENSFKNPTRGTNPMALQNPE
;
A
#
# COMPACT_ATOMS: atom_id res chain seq x y z
N THR A 1 -12.93 -3.93 -21.23
CA THR A 1 -11.97 -2.83 -20.99
C THR A 1 -12.36 -2.17 -19.68
N PRO A 2 -11.44 -1.89 -18.75
CA PRO A 2 -11.80 -1.09 -17.58
C PRO A 2 -12.51 0.19 -18.04
N ASP A 3 -13.62 0.55 -17.41
CA ASP A 3 -14.30 1.80 -17.72
C ASP A 3 -13.32 2.97 -17.49
N LYS A 4 -13.32 3.97 -18.38
CA LYS A 4 -12.42 5.14 -18.31
C LYS A 4 -12.47 5.82 -16.93
N ARG A 5 -13.64 5.85 -16.29
CA ARG A 5 -13.82 6.42 -14.95
C ARG A 5 -13.12 5.58 -13.88
N THR A 6 -13.26 4.26 -13.95
CA THR A 6 -12.54 3.30 -13.10
C THR A 6 -11.04 3.53 -13.17
N LYS A 7 -10.49 3.65 -14.39
CA LYS A 7 -9.05 3.90 -14.57
C LYS A 7 -8.64 5.22 -13.91
N MET A 8 -9.37 6.31 -14.14
CA MET A 8 -9.06 7.62 -13.54
C MET A 8 -9.10 7.58 -12.02
N LEU A 9 -10.11 6.93 -11.44
CA LEU A 9 -10.25 6.76 -9.99
C LEU A 9 -9.06 5.99 -9.40
N VAL A 10 -8.67 4.89 -10.05
CA VAL A 10 -7.54 4.06 -9.62
C VAL A 10 -6.22 4.83 -9.72
N ASP A 11 -5.96 5.50 -10.84
CA ASP A 11 -4.74 6.30 -11.03
C ASP A 11 -4.63 7.41 -9.96
N GLN A 12 -5.75 8.09 -9.66
CA GLN A 12 -5.82 9.10 -8.62
C GLN A 12 -5.56 8.51 -7.23
N PHE A 13 -6.17 7.38 -6.91
CA PHE A 13 -5.94 6.68 -5.65
C PHE A 13 -4.46 6.31 -5.48
N LEU A 14 -3.86 5.66 -6.47
CA LEU A 14 -2.46 5.22 -6.40
C LEU A 14 -1.52 6.40 -6.21
N THR A 15 -1.72 7.47 -6.98
CA THR A 15 -0.89 8.68 -6.88
C THR A 15 -0.96 9.28 -5.48
N LEU A 16 -2.17 9.50 -4.96
CA LEU A 16 -2.35 10.15 -3.66
C LEU A 16 -1.95 9.25 -2.49
N TYR A 17 -2.34 7.98 -2.53
CA TYR A 17 -2.10 7.02 -1.45
C TYR A 17 -0.60 6.79 -1.25
N PHE A 18 0.14 6.46 -2.31
CA PHE A 18 1.57 6.15 -2.19
C PHE A 18 2.41 7.40 -1.95
N SER A 19 2.03 8.57 -2.49
CA SER A 19 2.66 9.84 -2.12
C SER A 19 2.56 10.15 -0.62
N LEU A 20 1.38 9.93 -0.03
CA LEU A 20 1.18 10.12 1.41
C LEU A 20 1.81 8.99 2.24
N TYR A 21 1.89 7.77 1.69
CA TYR A 21 2.50 6.62 2.33
C TYR A 21 4.02 6.78 2.48
N ASP A 22 4.68 7.38 1.50
CA ASP A 22 6.13 7.57 1.51
C ASP A 22 6.56 8.86 2.22
N THR A 23 5.60 9.62 2.76
CA THR A 23 5.89 10.77 3.63
C THR A 23 6.29 10.29 5.04
N PRO A 24 7.34 10.86 5.65
CA PRO A 24 7.74 10.53 7.02
C PRO A 24 6.59 10.58 8.02
N GLY A 25 6.45 9.52 8.81
CA GLY A 25 5.43 9.40 9.85
C GLY A 25 4.01 9.13 9.36
N ARG A 26 3.73 9.08 8.05
CA ARG A 26 2.47 8.58 7.43
C ARG A 26 1.15 9.09 8.03
N LYS A 27 1.13 10.22 8.73
CA LYS A 27 -0.01 10.65 9.57
C LYS A 27 -1.31 10.84 8.80
N ARG A 28 -1.22 11.16 7.50
CA ARG A 28 -2.37 11.44 6.64
C ARG A 28 -2.94 10.20 5.97
N ILE A 29 -2.26 9.05 6.01
CA ILE A 29 -2.72 7.84 5.30
C ILE A 29 -4.06 7.32 5.85
N GLU A 30 -4.37 7.61 7.11
CA GLU A 30 -5.59 7.17 7.77
C GLU A 30 -6.87 7.75 7.14
N MET A 31 -6.78 8.83 6.36
CA MET A 31 -7.93 9.46 5.69
C MET A 31 -8.56 8.56 4.63
N PHE A 32 -7.81 7.60 4.09
CA PHE A 32 -8.33 6.63 3.11
C PHE A 32 -9.11 5.49 3.76
N TYR A 33 -8.99 5.30 5.08
CA TYR A 33 -9.54 4.14 5.76
C TYR A 33 -10.89 4.45 6.38
N ASP A 34 -11.82 3.50 6.31
CA ASP A 34 -13.07 3.53 7.07
C ASP A 34 -12.79 3.51 8.60
N PRO A 35 -13.62 4.10 9.49
CA PRO A 35 -13.42 4.01 10.94
C PRO A 35 -13.34 2.56 11.44
N ASP A 36 -14.10 1.64 10.84
CA ASP A 36 -14.18 0.21 11.18
C ASP A 36 -13.51 -0.66 10.12
N CYS A 37 -12.32 -0.25 9.68
CA CYS A 37 -11.50 -0.97 8.71
C CYS A 37 -10.67 -2.10 9.36
N PHE A 38 -10.16 -2.98 8.49
CA PHE A 38 -9.28 -4.10 8.83
C PHE A 38 -7.98 -4.04 8.04
N TRP A 39 -6.87 -4.37 8.72
CA TRP A 39 -5.55 -4.46 8.10
C TRP A 39 -4.82 -5.73 8.51
N THR A 40 -4.12 -6.34 7.57
CA THR A 40 -3.26 -7.50 7.81
C THR A 40 -1.99 -7.41 6.98
N LEU A 41 -0.90 -7.94 7.51
CA LEU A 41 0.35 -8.14 6.80
C LEU A 41 0.67 -9.63 6.75
N ALA A 42 1.15 -10.12 5.61
CA ALA A 42 1.84 -11.39 5.51
C ALA A 42 3.22 -11.14 4.90
N ILE A 43 4.24 -11.81 5.45
CA ILE A 43 5.60 -11.74 4.91
C ILE A 43 6.06 -13.14 4.50
N ASN A 44 6.93 -13.19 3.50
CA ASN A 44 7.71 -14.37 3.17
C ASN A 44 9.19 -13.97 3.05
N PHE A 45 9.83 -13.79 4.19
CA PHE A 45 11.26 -13.53 4.30
C PHE A 45 11.98 -14.83 4.66
N ARG A 46 13.07 -15.14 3.96
CA ARG A 46 13.89 -16.33 4.25
C ARG A 46 14.72 -16.15 5.52
N GLU A 47 15.18 -14.92 5.78
CA GLU A 47 16.02 -14.58 6.93
C GLU A 47 15.61 -13.21 7.49
N ILE A 48 15.59 -13.10 8.81
CA ILE A 48 15.19 -11.89 9.54
C ILE A 48 16.34 -11.53 10.47
N GLN A 49 17.17 -10.58 10.04
CA GLN A 49 18.40 -10.23 10.74
C GLN A 49 18.46 -8.75 11.17
N SER A 50 17.63 -7.88 10.58
CA SER A 50 17.56 -6.45 10.94
C SER A 50 16.33 -6.13 11.78
N GLU A 51 16.43 -5.06 12.57
CA GLU A 51 15.30 -4.55 13.36
C GLU A 51 14.14 -4.10 12.45
N SER A 52 14.44 -3.56 11.26
CA SER A 52 13.42 -3.24 10.26
C SER A 52 12.63 -4.49 9.84
N LEU A 53 13.29 -5.62 9.58
CA LEU A 53 12.63 -6.87 9.23
C LEU A 53 11.80 -7.45 10.39
N LYS A 54 12.27 -7.30 11.64
CA LYS A 54 11.50 -7.69 12.83
C LYS A 54 10.22 -6.87 12.98
N SER A 55 10.23 -5.59 12.59
CA SER A 55 9.03 -4.75 12.64
C SER A 55 7.89 -5.33 11.78
N TYR A 56 8.22 -5.83 10.58
CA TYR A 56 7.26 -6.52 9.72
C TYR A 56 6.89 -7.91 10.26
N GLU A 57 7.87 -8.67 10.77
CA GLU A 57 7.62 -10.00 11.37
C GLU A 57 6.63 -9.94 12.52
N ASN A 58 6.78 -8.94 13.39
CA ASN A 58 5.91 -8.72 14.55
C ASN A 58 4.47 -8.41 14.15
N LEU A 59 4.22 -7.96 12.93
CA LEU A 59 2.89 -7.68 12.38
C LEU A 59 2.36 -8.83 11.50
N SER A 60 3.23 -9.78 11.10
CA SER A 60 2.92 -10.81 10.12
C SER A 60 1.89 -11.82 10.63
N ARG A 61 0.93 -12.12 9.75
CA ARG A 61 -0.16 -13.07 9.93
C ARG A 61 -0.08 -14.16 8.86
N ASN A 62 0.33 -15.35 9.26
CA ASN A 62 0.24 -16.56 8.43
C ASN A 62 -0.68 -17.58 9.10
N LEU A 63 -1.88 -17.77 8.54
CA LEU A 63 -2.86 -18.73 9.06
C LEU A 63 -2.45 -20.19 8.86
N LEU A 64 -1.61 -20.48 7.86
CA LEU A 64 -1.08 -21.82 7.61
C LEU A 64 0.08 -22.17 8.55
N SER A 65 0.68 -21.16 9.21
CA SER A 65 1.72 -21.34 10.23
C SER A 65 1.36 -20.60 11.53
N PRO A 66 0.32 -21.05 12.25
CA PRO A 66 -0.24 -20.32 13.40
C PRO A 66 0.63 -20.34 14.66
N LYS A 67 1.78 -21.03 14.64
CA LYS A 67 2.68 -21.26 15.79
C LYS A 67 3.13 -19.96 16.51
N LYS A 68 3.02 -18.79 15.87
CA LYS A 68 3.37 -17.47 16.44
C LYS A 68 2.17 -16.55 16.74
N GLY A 69 0.97 -17.09 16.97
CA GLY A 69 -0.20 -16.28 17.34
C GLY A 69 -0.82 -15.49 16.16
N GLY A 70 -0.67 -16.00 14.93
CA GLY A 70 -1.15 -15.36 13.70
C GLY A 70 -2.64 -15.00 13.72
N ASN A 71 -3.47 -15.74 14.47
CA ASN A 71 -4.91 -15.44 14.59
C ASN A 71 -5.19 -14.06 15.21
N LYS A 72 -4.25 -13.49 16.00
CA LYS A 72 -4.40 -12.18 16.65
C LYS A 72 -3.80 -11.02 15.84
N LYS A 73 -3.12 -11.30 14.73
CA LYS A 73 -2.41 -10.30 13.89
C LYS A 73 -3.31 -9.70 12.81
N GLN A 74 -4.53 -9.37 13.20
CA GLN A 74 -5.51 -8.66 12.40
C GLN A 74 -5.86 -7.38 13.14
N TYR A 75 -5.54 -6.25 12.52
CA TYR A 75 -5.65 -4.94 13.14
C TYR A 75 -6.95 -4.29 12.70
N LYS A 76 -7.65 -3.69 13.66
CA LYS A 76 -8.98 -3.13 13.47
C LYS A 76 -8.98 -1.67 13.88
N ARG A 77 -9.82 -0.90 13.21
CA ARG A 77 -10.01 0.55 13.39
C ARG A 77 -8.90 1.42 12.79
N ARG A 78 -9.33 2.56 12.28
CA ARG A 78 -8.48 3.57 11.63
C ARG A 78 -7.31 4.02 12.50
N ASP A 79 -7.56 4.28 13.78
CA ASP A 79 -6.55 4.76 14.74
C ASP A 79 -5.43 3.75 15.00
N SER A 80 -5.79 2.46 15.11
CA SER A 80 -4.83 1.36 15.21
C SER A 80 -3.99 1.26 13.94
N ILE A 81 -4.60 1.37 12.76
CA ILE A 81 -3.88 1.32 11.48
C ILE A 81 -2.91 2.49 11.38
N ARG A 82 -3.33 3.71 11.74
CA ARG A 82 -2.42 4.87 11.79
C ARG A 82 -1.19 4.55 12.64
N GLY A 83 -1.38 4.04 13.86
CA GLY A 83 -0.27 3.68 14.74
C GLY A 83 0.71 2.70 14.11
N ILE A 84 0.18 1.68 13.40
CA ILE A 84 1.01 0.71 12.66
C ILE A 84 1.77 1.40 11.53
N MET A 85 1.09 2.16 10.68
CA MET A 85 1.69 2.83 9.53
C MET A 85 2.79 3.81 9.95
N CYS A 86 2.61 4.54 11.05
CA CYS A 86 3.64 5.42 11.61
C CYS A 86 4.90 4.68 12.06
N ASN A 87 4.76 3.42 12.51
CA ASN A 87 5.85 2.62 13.07
C ASN A 87 6.53 1.71 12.04
N LEU A 88 5.96 1.54 10.85
CA LEU A 88 6.62 0.82 9.76
C LEU A 88 7.85 1.60 9.27
N PRO A 89 8.95 0.93 8.86
CA PRO A 89 10.11 1.58 8.28
C PRO A 89 9.75 2.52 7.12
N THR A 90 10.39 3.68 7.03
CA THR A 90 10.15 4.65 5.94
C THR A 90 10.45 4.00 4.59
N SER A 91 9.59 4.27 3.61
CA SER A 91 9.63 3.64 2.30
C SER A 91 9.65 4.68 1.18
N GLU A 92 10.12 4.26 0.02
CA GLU A 92 9.94 4.95 -1.25
C GLU A 92 9.53 3.90 -2.28
N HIS A 93 8.31 4.00 -2.79
CA HIS A 93 7.80 3.15 -3.84
C HIS A 93 8.27 3.63 -5.21
N ASP A 94 8.43 2.72 -6.16
CA ASP A 94 8.59 3.05 -7.58
C ASP A 94 7.26 2.86 -8.31
N PRO A 95 6.50 3.93 -8.59
CA PRO A 95 5.22 3.82 -9.29
C PRO A 95 5.35 3.27 -10.72
N THR A 96 6.54 3.32 -11.33
CA THR A 96 6.75 2.80 -12.68
C THR A 96 6.74 1.26 -12.72
N THR A 97 6.88 0.61 -11.56
CA THR A 97 6.78 -0.84 -11.42
C THR A 97 5.37 -1.33 -11.10
N PHE A 98 4.41 -0.42 -10.89
CA PHE A 98 3.09 -0.82 -10.41
C PHE A 98 2.32 -1.59 -11.47
N THR A 99 1.86 -2.79 -11.12
CA THR A 99 0.82 -3.49 -11.87
C THR A 99 -0.46 -3.52 -11.05
N VAL A 100 -1.59 -3.31 -11.71
CA VAL A 100 -2.86 -3.09 -11.03
C VAL A 100 -3.96 -3.91 -11.68
N ASP A 101 -4.55 -4.80 -10.89
CA ASP A 101 -5.73 -5.55 -11.26
C ASP A 101 -6.96 -4.97 -10.56
N VAL A 102 -7.98 -4.63 -11.35
CA VAL A 102 -9.31 -4.25 -10.83
C VAL A 102 -10.18 -5.50 -10.82
N ILE A 103 -10.36 -6.08 -9.64
CA ILE A 103 -11.09 -7.35 -9.46
C ILE A 103 -12.60 -7.11 -9.50
N ASN A 104 -13.07 -6.02 -8.89
CA ASN A 104 -14.47 -5.62 -8.91
C ASN A 104 -14.58 -4.09 -8.87
N HIS A 105 -15.55 -3.54 -9.59
CA HIS A 105 -15.96 -2.14 -9.42
C HIS A 105 -17.45 -2.00 -9.69
N ASP A 106 -18.20 -1.65 -8.65
CA ASP A 106 -19.60 -1.28 -8.69
C ASP A 106 -19.88 -0.12 -7.70
N LYS A 107 -21.15 0.28 -7.57
CA LYS A 107 -21.54 1.42 -6.71
C LYS A 107 -21.29 1.21 -5.21
N ARG A 108 -21.08 -0.03 -4.76
CA ARG A 108 -20.91 -0.41 -3.35
C ARG A 108 -19.49 -0.85 -3.04
N CYS A 109 -18.74 -1.33 -4.02
CA CYS A 109 -17.47 -1.97 -3.79
C CYS A 109 -16.47 -1.71 -4.93
N LEU A 110 -15.23 -1.39 -4.56
CA LEU A 110 -14.07 -1.42 -5.44
C LEU A 110 -13.03 -2.36 -4.84
N VAL A 111 -12.49 -3.29 -5.63
CA VAL A 111 -11.45 -4.22 -5.19
C VAL A 111 -10.26 -4.10 -6.12
N LEU A 112 -9.12 -3.74 -5.56
CA LEU A 112 -7.86 -3.55 -6.27
C LEU A 112 -6.80 -4.51 -5.75
N VAL A 113 -6.00 -5.06 -6.64
CA VAL A 113 -4.71 -5.69 -6.31
C VAL A 113 -3.62 -4.86 -6.96
N VAL A 114 -2.66 -4.40 -6.16
CA VAL A 114 -1.53 -3.58 -6.59
C VAL A 114 -0.26 -4.32 -6.25
N ASP A 115 0.56 -4.60 -7.25
CA ASP A 115 1.90 -5.14 -7.10
C ASP A 115 2.94 -4.08 -7.48
N GLY A 116 4.14 -4.17 -6.93
CA GLY A 116 5.23 -3.27 -7.30
C GLY A 116 6.47 -3.44 -6.41
N VAL A 117 7.39 -2.49 -6.53
CA VAL A 117 8.63 -2.45 -5.75
C VAL A 117 8.72 -1.18 -4.92
N PHE A 118 9.25 -1.29 -3.70
CA PHE A 118 9.69 -0.16 -2.90
C PHE A 118 11.03 -0.46 -2.23
N ARG A 119 11.71 0.59 -1.76
CA ARG A 119 12.91 0.49 -0.93
C ARG A 119 12.70 1.13 0.44
N GLU A 120 13.39 0.64 1.45
CA GLU A 120 13.53 1.35 2.73
C GLU A 120 14.43 2.59 2.54
N VAL A 121 14.05 3.73 3.13
CA VAL A 121 14.79 5.02 3.03
C VAL A 121 15.58 5.31 4.32
N ASP A 122 15.90 4.29 5.11
CA ASP A 122 16.58 4.50 6.38
C ASP A 122 18.08 4.79 6.18
N ASN A 123 18.55 5.92 6.73
CA ASN A 123 19.87 6.50 6.46
C ASN A 123 21.04 5.62 6.92
N ASP A 124 20.79 4.65 7.80
CA ASP A 124 21.83 3.82 8.43
C ASP A 124 21.87 2.37 7.91
N THR A 125 20.98 1.97 6.98
CA THR A 125 20.97 0.60 6.46
C THR A 125 21.73 0.49 5.14
N ASN A 126 22.98 0.00 5.23
CA ASN A 126 23.78 -0.39 4.08
C ASN A 126 24.02 -1.92 4.14
N PRO A 127 23.54 -2.72 3.17
CA PRO A 127 22.88 -2.32 1.92
C PRO A 127 21.40 -1.91 2.08
N THR A 128 20.93 -1.06 1.15
CA THR A 128 19.51 -0.72 0.99
C THR A 128 18.67 -1.96 0.75
N LYS A 129 17.52 -2.05 1.43
CA LYS A 129 16.59 -3.17 1.28
C LYS A 129 15.49 -2.84 0.28
N TYR A 130 15.30 -3.73 -0.68
CA TYR A 130 14.25 -3.64 -1.70
C TYR A 130 13.23 -4.74 -1.46
N PHE A 131 11.95 -4.37 -1.55
CA PHE A 131 10.84 -5.25 -1.31
C PHE A 131 9.93 -5.27 -2.53
N HIS A 132 9.52 -6.46 -2.91
CA HIS A 132 8.35 -6.64 -3.74
C HIS A 132 7.13 -6.68 -2.83
N PHE A 133 6.09 -5.94 -3.21
CA PHE A 133 4.84 -5.95 -2.48
C PHE A 133 3.67 -6.34 -3.36
N ARG A 134 2.65 -6.90 -2.69
CA ARG A 134 1.29 -7.00 -3.20
C ARG A 134 0.34 -6.46 -2.15
N ARG A 135 -0.52 -5.50 -2.52
CA ARG A 135 -1.59 -4.98 -1.66
C ARG A 135 -2.93 -5.23 -2.28
N THR A 136 -3.83 -5.87 -1.53
CA THR A 136 -5.24 -5.97 -1.90
C THR A 136 -6.05 -4.98 -1.08
N PHE A 137 -6.67 -4.03 -1.76
CA PHE A 137 -7.55 -3.05 -1.16
C PHE A 137 -9.00 -3.38 -1.50
N VAL A 138 -9.84 -3.48 -0.48
CA VAL A 138 -11.29 -3.57 -0.61
C VAL A 138 -11.86 -2.26 -0.08
N PHE A 139 -12.51 -1.51 -0.96
CA PHE A 139 -13.17 -0.27 -0.64
C PHE A 139 -14.67 -0.47 -0.53
N GLU A 140 -15.27 0.19 0.45
CA GLU A 140 -16.71 0.35 0.55
C GLU A 140 -17.10 1.71 -0.05
N GLY A 141 -18.03 1.68 -1.01
CA GLY A 141 -18.60 2.86 -1.66
C GLY A 141 -19.81 3.37 -0.90
N SER A 142 -19.81 4.65 -0.54
CA SER A 142 -20.95 5.34 0.06
C SER A 142 -21.34 6.55 -0.79
N ASN A 143 -22.63 6.72 -1.06
CA ASN A 143 -23.12 7.87 -1.81
C ASN A 143 -23.42 9.01 -0.85
N LYS A 144 -22.69 10.12 -0.98
CA LYS A 144 -22.94 11.37 -0.25
C LYS A 144 -23.03 12.52 -1.25
N ASN A 145 -24.08 13.32 -1.18
CA ASN A 145 -24.26 14.51 -2.03
C ASN A 145 -24.05 14.24 -3.54
N ASN A 146 -24.58 13.13 -4.05
CA ASN A 146 -24.40 12.67 -5.45
C ASN A 146 -22.96 12.33 -5.87
N VAL A 147 -22.04 12.19 -4.92
CA VAL A 147 -20.68 11.70 -5.11
C VAL A 147 -20.52 10.37 -4.39
N THR A 148 -19.93 9.38 -5.06
CA THR A 148 -19.55 8.13 -4.42
C THR A 148 -18.18 8.30 -3.79
N GLU A 149 -18.12 8.26 -2.46
CA GLU A 149 -16.89 8.21 -1.69
C GLU A 149 -16.50 6.76 -1.44
N TYR A 150 -15.23 6.42 -1.69
CA TYR A 150 -14.66 5.11 -1.42
C TYR A 150 -13.70 5.18 -0.24
N LEU A 151 -13.92 4.34 0.77
CA LEU A 151 -13.04 4.18 1.91
C LEU A 151 -12.56 2.73 2.02
N ILE A 152 -11.28 2.55 2.34
CA ILE A 152 -10.68 1.22 2.52
C ILE A 152 -11.32 0.56 3.74
N LYS A 153 -12.01 -0.54 3.49
CA LYS A 153 -12.62 -1.40 4.51
C LYS A 153 -11.70 -2.58 4.87
N ASN A 154 -10.98 -3.12 3.89
CA ASN A 154 -9.95 -4.13 4.12
C ASN A 154 -8.68 -3.80 3.33
N ASP A 155 -7.53 -3.86 3.98
CA ASP A 155 -6.20 -3.81 3.36
C ASP A 155 -5.41 -5.07 3.75
N MET A 156 -5.02 -5.83 2.74
CA MET A 156 -4.15 -6.99 2.89
C MET A 156 -2.81 -6.70 2.21
N PHE A 157 -1.77 -6.58 3.02
CA PHE A 157 -0.42 -6.32 2.57
C PHE A 157 0.39 -7.61 2.57
N TYR A 158 1.07 -7.90 1.47
CA TYR A 158 1.99 -9.01 1.35
C TYR A 158 3.37 -8.51 0.93
N LEU A 159 4.41 -9.02 1.58
CA LEU A 159 5.80 -8.61 1.37
C LEU A 159 6.73 -9.79 1.13
N THR A 160 7.62 -9.61 0.16
CA THR A 160 8.81 -10.44 -0.07
C THR A 160 10.01 -9.54 -0.34
N PHE A 161 11.21 -10.10 -0.30
CA PHE A 161 12.34 -9.43 -0.94
C PHE A 161 12.08 -9.30 -2.43
N ALA A 162 12.49 -8.17 -3.02
CA ALA A 162 12.53 -8.03 -4.48
C ALA A 162 13.59 -8.97 -5.06
N THR A 163 13.34 -9.54 -6.24
CA THR A 163 14.37 -10.31 -6.96
C THR A 163 15.42 -9.36 -7.54
N GLN A 164 16.58 -9.91 -7.91
CA GLN A 164 17.64 -9.12 -8.56
C GLN A 164 17.14 -8.43 -9.83
N GLU A 165 16.35 -9.15 -10.65
CA GLU A 165 15.72 -8.60 -11.85
C GLU A 165 14.75 -7.44 -11.55
N MET A 166 13.94 -7.56 -10.50
CA MET A 166 13.04 -6.49 -10.08
C MET A 166 13.83 -5.24 -9.65
N ILE A 167 14.88 -5.43 -8.84
CA ILE A 167 15.74 -4.34 -8.37
C ILE A 167 16.40 -3.64 -9.55
N GLU A 168 16.99 -4.41 -10.47
CA GLU A 168 17.63 -3.87 -11.66
C GLU A 168 16.65 -3.06 -12.49
N ASN A 169 15.37 -3.43 -12.56
CA ASN A 169 14.36 -2.74 -13.37
C ASN A 169 13.62 -1.61 -12.64
N SER A 170 13.89 -1.40 -11.35
CA SER A 170 13.26 -0.36 -10.55
C SER A 170 14.13 0.90 -10.49
N PHE A 171 13.52 2.06 -10.27
CA PHE A 171 14.14 3.37 -10.09
C PHE A 171 15.02 3.82 -11.29
N LYS A 172 14.77 3.27 -12.48
CA LYS A 172 15.52 3.54 -13.72
C LYS A 172 15.11 4.83 -14.45
N ASN A 173 13.88 5.28 -14.26
CA ASN A 173 13.37 6.49 -14.90
C ASN A 173 13.32 7.64 -13.89
N PRO A 174 13.71 8.88 -14.24
CA PRO A 174 13.34 10.02 -13.40
C PRO A 174 11.81 10.02 -13.32
N THR A 175 11.29 9.89 -12.10
CA THR A 175 9.89 10.14 -11.78
C THR A 175 9.53 11.44 -12.47
N ARG A 176 8.65 11.41 -13.49
CA ARG A 176 8.10 12.65 -14.05
C ARG A 176 7.61 13.42 -12.84
N GLY A 177 8.29 14.54 -12.56
CA GLY A 177 8.09 15.31 -11.35
C GLY A 177 6.61 15.46 -11.10
N THR A 178 6.21 15.26 -9.84
CA THR A 178 4.93 15.70 -9.31
C THR A 178 4.65 17.10 -9.84
N ASN A 179 3.86 17.20 -10.92
CA ASN A 179 3.45 18.49 -11.41
C ASN A 179 2.57 19.10 -10.32
N PRO A 180 2.78 20.38 -9.99
CA PRO A 180 2.13 21.04 -8.88
C PRO A 180 0.63 20.99 -9.07
N MET A 181 -0.10 20.95 -7.96
CA MET A 181 -1.56 20.98 -7.89
C MET A 181 -2.19 22.01 -8.85
N ALA A 182 -2.50 21.59 -10.08
CA ALA A 182 -3.30 22.35 -11.02
C ALA A 182 -3.99 21.37 -11.98
N LEU A 183 -5.28 21.17 -11.78
CA LEU A 183 -6.18 20.59 -12.77
C LEU A 183 -6.25 21.58 -13.94
N GLN A 184 -5.57 21.29 -15.05
CA GLN A 184 -5.83 21.98 -16.30
C GLN A 184 -6.98 21.27 -17.03
N ASN A 185 -8.03 22.03 -17.30
CA ASN A 185 -9.21 21.61 -18.06
C ASN A 185 -8.83 21.41 -19.54
N PRO A 186 -9.02 20.22 -20.14
CA PRO A 186 -8.90 20.05 -21.57
C PRO A 186 -10.30 20.25 -22.18
N GLU A 187 -10.69 21.50 -22.33
CA GLU A 187 -12.02 21.95 -22.82
C GLU A 187 -13.21 21.70 -21.88
#